data_AF-A0A1W9TCL5-F1
#
_entry.id   AF-A0A1W9TCL5-F1
#
_cell.length_a   1.000
_cell.length_b   1.000
_cell.length_c   1.000
_cell.angle_alpha   90.00
_cell.angle_beta   90.00
_cell.angle_gamma   90.00
#
_symmetry.space_group_name_H-M   'P 1'
#
loop_
_entity.id
_entity.type
_entity.pdbx_description
1 polymer ?
#
loop_
_entity_poly.entity_id
_entity_poly.type
_entity_poly.pdbx_seq_one_letter_code
_entity_poly.pdbx_strand_id
1 'polypeptide(L)'
;MSSLQLPGLSTGIDTKALIDQLMAVERRRLAAYTTSVTKYEEKKSAVSELQGKLTTYKSSLKDLADATQLRSFQAGSNDEDTLTVSASSQAYEGSHTVQIKQLATADRWIHGGYKYATSFVGEGTFIFSYDNEQMTVQTTADTTLEDLADLINNDPENPGVTASILKYDDGAGGVYHLVLSGRNSGSDYQISVDTRASILLISHRLRSAAPNMTAPP
;
A
#
# COMPACT_ATOMS: atom_id res chain seq x y z
N MET A 1 -57.38 -44.93 -72.59
CA MET A 1 -56.01 -45.08 -72.03
C MET A 1 -55.44 -43.68 -71.84
N SER A 2 -55.78 -43.02 -70.74
CA SER A 2 -55.25 -41.71 -70.39
C SER A 2 -53.85 -41.94 -69.82
N SER A 3 -52.82 -41.61 -70.59
CA SER A 3 -51.46 -41.60 -70.08
C SER A 3 -51.33 -40.39 -69.15
N LEU A 4 -51.04 -40.67 -67.88
CA LEU A 4 -50.68 -39.65 -66.90
C LEU A 4 -49.30 -39.10 -67.30
N GLN A 5 -49.28 -38.04 -68.11
CA GLN A 5 -48.05 -37.30 -68.39
C GLN A 5 -47.79 -36.39 -67.19
N LEU A 6 -46.87 -36.78 -66.30
CA LEU A 6 -46.26 -35.85 -65.35
C LEU A 6 -45.49 -34.79 -66.14
N PRO A 7 -45.92 -33.52 -66.16
CA PRO A 7 -45.19 -32.47 -66.85
C PRO A 7 -43.95 -32.15 -66.01
N GLY A 8 -42.75 -32.39 -66.56
CA GLY A 8 -41.50 -32.00 -65.91
C GLY A 8 -40.28 -32.88 -66.16
N LEU A 9 -40.47 -34.14 -66.58
CA LEU A 9 -39.33 -35.03 -66.89
C LEU A 9 -38.77 -34.84 -68.31
N SER A 10 -39.53 -34.26 -69.25
CA SER A 10 -39.12 -34.07 -70.65
C SER A 10 -38.83 -32.60 -71.05
N THR A 11 -39.11 -31.62 -70.18
CA THR A 11 -39.00 -30.19 -70.51
C THR A 11 -37.65 -29.57 -70.15
N GLY A 12 -36.67 -30.35 -69.71
CA GLY A 12 -35.37 -29.81 -69.31
C GLY A 12 -35.49 -28.72 -68.24
N ILE A 13 -36.47 -28.86 -67.33
CA ILE A 13 -36.57 -27.97 -66.18
C ILE A 13 -35.34 -28.24 -65.33
N ASP A 14 -34.39 -27.33 -65.42
CA ASP A 14 -33.19 -27.31 -64.60
C ASP A 14 -33.61 -27.00 -63.16
N THR A 15 -34.01 -28.05 -62.45
CA THR A 15 -34.43 -27.99 -61.05
C THR A 15 -33.31 -27.43 -60.17
N LYS A 16 -32.05 -27.59 -60.57
CA LYS A 16 -30.90 -26.97 -59.91
C LYS A 16 -30.93 -25.45 -60.11
N ALA A 17 -31.16 -24.94 -61.32
CA ALA A 17 -31.32 -23.51 -61.56
C ALA A 17 -32.53 -22.91 -60.83
N LEU A 18 -33.66 -23.62 -60.74
CA LEU A 18 -34.84 -23.17 -59.99
C LEU A 18 -34.56 -23.13 -58.47
N ILE A 19 -33.89 -24.15 -57.93
CA ILE A 19 -33.45 -24.19 -56.53
C ILE A 19 -32.45 -23.06 -56.26
N ASP A 20 -31.50 -22.83 -57.16
CA ASP A 20 -30.51 -21.75 -57.03
C ASP A 20 -31.18 -20.36 -57.08
N GLN A 21 -32.21 -20.17 -57.92
CA GLN A 21 -33.02 -18.95 -57.96
C GLN A 21 -33.85 -18.75 -56.69
N LEU A 22 -34.49 -19.81 -56.18
CA LEU A 22 -35.27 -19.74 -54.93
C LEU A 22 -34.35 -19.48 -53.72
N MET A 23 -33.18 -20.13 -53.69
CA MET A 23 -32.12 -19.88 -52.71
C MET A 23 -31.58 -18.45 -52.81
N ALA A 24 -31.43 -17.89 -54.01
CA ALA A 24 -31.03 -16.50 -54.19
C ALA A 24 -32.09 -15.52 -53.66
N VAL A 25 -33.38 -15.82 -53.83
CA VAL A 25 -34.48 -15.03 -53.26
C VAL A 25 -34.50 -15.12 -51.74
N GLU A 26 -34.32 -16.31 -51.15
CA GLU A 26 -34.21 -16.47 -49.70
C GLU A 26 -32.97 -15.75 -49.13
N ARG A 27 -31.84 -15.78 -49.83
CA ARG A 27 -30.62 -15.02 -49.47
C ARG A 27 -30.82 -13.50 -49.48
N ARG A 28 -31.79 -12.95 -50.23
CA ARG A 28 -32.11 -11.51 -50.18
C ARG A 28 -32.60 -11.07 -48.81
N ARG A 29 -33.41 -11.90 -48.14
CA ARG A 29 -33.88 -11.63 -46.77
C ARG A 29 -32.69 -11.62 -45.81
N LEU A 30 -31.80 -12.61 -45.93
CA LEU A 30 -30.57 -12.67 -45.15
C LEU A 30 -29.69 -11.44 -45.38
N ALA A 31 -29.48 -11.02 -46.63
CA ALA A 31 -28.70 -9.84 -46.98
C ALA A 31 -29.29 -8.52 -46.42
N ALA A 32 -30.62 -8.41 -46.37
CA ALA A 32 -31.30 -7.27 -45.75
C ALA A 32 -31.07 -7.24 -44.22
N TYR A 33 -31.11 -8.41 -43.56
CA TYR A 33 -30.81 -8.51 -42.14
C TYR A 33 -29.34 -8.23 -41.83
N THR A 34 -28.39 -8.75 -42.61
CA THR A 34 -26.96 -8.46 -42.41
C THR A 34 -26.66 -6.98 -42.58
N THR A 35 -27.24 -6.34 -43.60
CA THR A 35 -27.13 -4.87 -43.79
C THR A 35 -27.69 -4.11 -42.60
N SER A 36 -28.80 -4.58 -42.02
CA SER A 36 -29.39 -3.95 -40.83
C SER A 36 -28.51 -4.12 -39.60
N VAL A 37 -27.92 -5.31 -39.39
CA VAL A 37 -26.96 -5.58 -38.31
C VAL A 37 -25.76 -4.65 -38.42
N THR A 38 -25.13 -4.53 -39.59
CA THR A 38 -23.99 -3.64 -39.79
C THR A 38 -24.33 -2.19 -39.46
N LYS A 39 -25.51 -1.70 -39.88
CA LYS A 39 -25.97 -0.34 -39.52
C LYS A 39 -26.16 -0.16 -38.01
N TYR A 40 -26.64 -1.18 -37.30
CA TYR A 40 -26.80 -1.10 -35.84
C TYR A 40 -25.44 -1.17 -35.12
N GLU A 41 -24.49 -1.96 -35.62
CA GLU A 41 -23.13 -2.00 -35.10
C GLU A 41 -22.40 -0.67 -35.29
N GLU A 42 -22.51 -0.04 -36.45
CA GLU A 42 -21.98 1.31 -36.72
C GLU A 42 -22.57 2.33 -35.74
N LYS A 43 -23.91 2.33 -35.56
CA LYS A 43 -24.57 3.19 -34.58
C LYS A 43 -24.10 2.93 -33.15
N LYS A 44 -23.96 1.67 -32.76
CA LYS A 44 -23.46 1.29 -31.43
C LYS A 44 -22.02 1.77 -31.20
N SER A 45 -21.18 1.66 -32.22
CA SER A 45 -19.80 2.16 -32.19
C SER A 45 -19.77 3.67 -32.02
N ALA A 46 -20.55 4.41 -32.82
CA ALA A 46 -20.65 5.86 -32.73
C ALA A 46 -21.17 6.35 -31.36
N VAL A 47 -22.16 5.66 -30.78
CA VAL A 47 -22.67 5.98 -29.44
C VAL A 47 -21.63 5.66 -28.36
N SER A 48 -20.90 4.55 -28.48
CA SER A 48 -19.81 4.19 -27.55
C SER A 48 -18.68 5.24 -27.59
N GLU A 49 -18.33 5.72 -28.78
CA GLU A 49 -17.32 6.77 -28.95
C GLU A 49 -17.79 8.09 -28.32
N LEU A 50 -19.06 8.47 -28.55
CA LEU A 50 -19.65 9.66 -27.92
C LEU A 50 -19.68 9.54 -26.40
N GLN A 51 -20.02 8.37 -25.86
CA GLN A 51 -19.99 8.10 -24.43
C GLN A 51 -18.57 8.25 -23.86
N GLY A 52 -17.56 7.73 -24.56
CA GLY A 52 -16.16 7.90 -24.20
C GLY A 52 -15.77 9.38 -24.13
N LYS A 53 -16.08 10.14 -25.20
CA LYS A 53 -15.81 11.59 -25.28
C LYS A 53 -16.51 12.38 -24.16
N LEU A 54 -17.77 12.08 -23.87
CA LEU A 54 -18.52 12.71 -22.79
C LEU A 54 -17.96 12.37 -21.40
N THR A 55 -17.48 11.14 -21.22
CA THR A 55 -16.86 10.72 -19.95
C THR A 55 -15.55 11.48 -19.73
N THR A 56 -14.71 11.60 -20.76
CA THR A 56 -13.48 12.42 -20.70
C THR A 56 -13.80 13.88 -20.40
N TYR A 57 -14.78 14.46 -21.10
CA TYR A 57 -15.19 15.84 -20.87
C TYR A 57 -15.70 16.07 -19.44
N LYS A 58 -16.53 15.15 -18.91
CA LYS A 58 -17.00 15.18 -17.53
C LYS A 58 -15.83 15.11 -16.53
N SER A 59 -14.81 14.29 -16.81
CA SER A 59 -13.60 14.22 -15.97
C SER A 59 -12.87 15.56 -15.96
N SER A 60 -12.60 16.15 -17.13
CA SER A 60 -11.92 17.44 -17.22
C SER A 60 -12.68 18.58 -16.53
N LEU A 61 -14.02 18.58 -16.61
CA LEU A 61 -14.83 19.54 -15.86
C LEU A 61 -14.79 19.31 -14.35
N LYS A 62 -14.73 18.05 -13.91
CA LYS A 62 -14.60 17.73 -12.48
C LYS A 62 -13.25 18.21 -11.95
N ASP A 63 -12.18 18.02 -12.70
CA ASP A 63 -10.83 18.48 -12.33
C ASP A 63 -10.80 20.02 -12.24
N LEU A 64 -11.44 20.72 -13.19
CA LEU A 64 -11.53 22.18 -13.17
C LEU A 64 -12.45 22.72 -12.05
N ALA A 65 -13.50 21.97 -11.68
CA ALA A 65 -14.39 22.33 -10.58
C ALA A 65 -13.75 22.14 -9.20
N ASP A 66 -12.61 21.43 -9.11
CA ASP A 66 -11.89 21.26 -7.87
C ASP A 66 -11.14 22.54 -7.49
N ALA A 67 -11.77 23.35 -6.64
CA ALA A 67 -11.22 24.59 -6.12
C ALA A 67 -9.86 24.41 -5.39
N THR A 68 -9.52 23.19 -4.97
CA THR A 68 -8.22 22.91 -4.34
C THR A 68 -7.06 22.97 -5.34
N GLN A 69 -7.30 22.63 -6.62
CA GLN A 69 -6.30 22.77 -7.68
C GLN A 69 -6.13 24.23 -8.12
N LEU A 70 -7.21 25.03 -8.05
CA LEU A 70 -7.20 26.44 -8.40
C LEU A 70 -6.42 27.30 -7.38
N ARG A 71 -6.30 26.84 -6.13
CA ARG A 71 -5.49 27.46 -5.07
C ARG A 71 -4.26 26.61 -4.77
N SER A 72 -3.49 26.27 -5.81
CA SER A 72 -2.21 25.60 -5.64
C SER A 72 -1.15 26.61 -5.24
N PHE A 73 -0.54 26.40 -4.08
CA PHE A 73 0.64 27.14 -3.65
C PHE A 73 1.88 26.32 -3.96
N GLN A 74 2.89 26.96 -4.54
CA GLN A 74 4.20 26.34 -4.72
C GLN A 74 5.08 26.71 -3.53
N ALA A 75 5.56 25.69 -2.81
CA ALA A 75 6.61 25.85 -1.81
C ALA A 75 7.96 25.46 -2.43
N GLY A 76 8.99 26.23 -2.11
CA GLY A 76 10.37 25.92 -2.45
C GLY A 76 11.25 26.11 -1.24
N SER A 77 12.24 25.24 -1.08
CA SER A 77 13.31 25.38 -0.09
C SER A 77 14.55 25.94 -0.77
N ASN A 78 15.37 26.68 -0.03
CA ASN A 78 16.68 27.11 -0.51
C ASN A 78 17.73 25.98 -0.49
N ASP A 79 17.47 24.93 0.29
CA ASP A 79 18.29 23.73 0.44
C ASP A 79 17.37 22.51 0.48
N GLU A 80 17.15 21.90 -0.68
CA GLU A 80 16.24 20.75 -0.85
C GLU A 80 16.84 19.43 -0.36
N ASP A 81 18.18 19.33 -0.27
CA ASP A 81 18.87 18.15 0.26
C ASP A 81 18.64 18.02 1.77
N THR A 82 18.52 19.16 2.47
CA THR A 82 18.32 19.19 3.92
C THR A 82 16.85 19.25 4.32
N LEU A 83 16.01 19.98 3.56
CA LEU A 83 14.59 20.15 3.87
C LEU A 83 13.76 20.29 2.59
N THR A 84 12.85 19.34 2.37
CA THR A 84 11.80 19.46 1.37
C THR A 84 10.53 20.02 2.00
N VAL A 85 9.89 20.95 1.31
CA VAL A 85 8.65 21.59 1.79
C VAL A 85 7.58 21.42 0.73
N SER A 86 6.38 21.03 1.16
CA SER A 86 5.18 21.01 0.31
C SER A 86 4.12 21.93 0.90
N ALA A 87 3.39 22.65 0.04
CA ALA A 87 2.28 23.49 0.44
C ALA A 87 0.95 22.83 0.08
N SER A 88 -0.02 22.94 0.99
CA SER A 88 -1.41 22.56 0.75
C SER A 88 -2.23 23.76 0.25
N SER A 89 -3.43 23.51 -0.27
CA SER A 89 -4.35 24.55 -0.76
C SER A 89 -4.88 25.50 0.34
N GLN A 90 -4.56 25.21 1.60
CA GLN A 90 -4.88 26.03 2.78
C GLN A 90 -3.68 26.87 3.26
N ALA A 91 -2.52 26.76 2.61
CA ALA A 91 -1.34 27.53 2.97
C ALA A 91 -1.58 29.04 2.78
N TYR A 92 -0.84 29.85 3.54
CA TYR A 92 -0.79 31.29 3.39
C TYR A 92 0.47 31.69 2.63
N GLU A 93 0.37 32.75 1.83
CA GLU A 93 1.53 33.32 1.13
C GLU A 93 2.49 33.96 2.13
N GLY A 94 3.76 33.58 2.09
CA GLY A 94 4.77 34.14 2.97
C GLY A 94 6.14 33.46 2.84
N SER A 95 7.18 34.15 3.28
CA SER A 95 8.51 33.59 3.44
C SER A 95 8.72 33.16 4.88
N HIS A 96 9.20 31.94 5.08
CA HIS A 96 9.46 31.37 6.41
C HIS A 96 10.95 31.04 6.55
N THR A 97 11.54 31.43 7.69
CA THR A 97 12.90 31.02 8.05
C THR A 97 12.82 29.82 8.98
N VAL A 98 13.33 28.67 8.54
CA VAL A 98 13.37 27.43 9.32
C VAL A 98 14.81 27.16 9.74
N GLN A 99 15.04 26.92 11.02
CA GLN A 99 16.33 26.49 11.57
C GLN A 99 16.21 25.08 12.13
N ILE A 100 16.91 24.13 11.52
CA ILE A 100 16.96 22.74 11.99
C ILE A 100 18.06 22.64 13.06
N LYS A 101 17.67 22.37 14.30
CA LYS A 101 18.61 22.20 15.41
C LYS A 101 19.01 20.75 15.64
N GLN A 102 18.04 19.84 15.53
CA GLN A 102 18.22 18.41 15.73
C GLN A 102 17.15 17.64 14.96
N LEU A 103 17.54 16.52 14.34
CA LEU A 103 16.60 15.61 13.71
C LEU A 103 15.92 14.73 14.75
N ALA A 104 14.62 14.52 14.60
CA ALA A 104 13.90 13.54 15.38
C ALA A 104 14.43 12.13 15.01
N THR A 105 14.89 11.38 16.01
CA THR A 105 15.33 10.00 15.86
C THR A 105 14.34 9.05 16.54
N ALA A 106 14.18 7.84 15.99
CA ALA A 106 13.46 6.77 16.67
C ALA A 106 14.27 6.28 17.88
N ASP A 107 13.57 5.98 18.98
CA ASP A 107 14.21 5.45 20.18
C ASP A 107 14.53 3.96 20.04
N ARG A 108 15.65 3.55 20.64
CA ARG A 108 16.10 2.14 20.64
C ARG A 108 16.54 1.73 22.04
N TRP A 109 16.00 0.62 22.49
CA TRP A 109 16.36 0.00 23.75
C TRP A 109 17.02 -1.36 23.52
N ILE A 110 18.11 -1.64 24.26
CA ILE A 110 18.91 -2.85 24.10
C ILE A 110 19.02 -3.56 25.45
N HIS A 111 18.67 -4.84 25.46
CA HIS A 111 18.87 -5.75 26.59
C HIS A 111 20.37 -6.08 26.80
N GLY A 112 20.77 -6.35 28.05
CA GLY A 112 22.11 -6.79 28.43
C GLY A 112 22.63 -8.07 27.78
N GLY A 113 21.77 -8.84 27.14
CA GLY A 113 22.14 -9.95 26.26
C GLY A 113 22.18 -11.32 26.95
N TYR A 114 22.01 -12.35 26.14
CA TYR A 114 22.12 -13.77 26.51
C TYR A 114 23.21 -14.45 25.69
N LYS A 115 23.68 -15.61 26.16
CA LYS A 115 24.70 -16.41 25.47
C LYS A 115 24.18 -17.07 24.19
N TYR A 116 22.91 -17.45 24.19
CA TYR A 116 22.21 -18.07 23.05
C TYR A 116 20.84 -17.42 22.83
N ALA A 117 20.35 -17.40 21.59
CA ALA A 117 19.00 -16.92 21.28
C ALA A 117 17.89 -17.79 21.91
N THR A 118 18.15 -19.09 22.03
CA THR A 118 17.25 -20.05 22.68
C THR A 118 17.36 -20.07 24.20
N SER A 119 18.10 -19.11 24.80
CA SER A 119 18.14 -19.01 26.26
C SER A 119 16.76 -18.62 26.77
N PHE A 120 16.31 -19.30 27.83
CA PHE A 120 15.05 -18.98 28.47
C PHE A 120 15.13 -17.62 29.17
N VAL A 121 14.12 -16.77 28.95
CA VAL A 121 13.97 -15.49 29.63
C VAL A 121 13.37 -15.65 31.04
N GLY A 122 12.72 -16.79 31.30
CA GLY A 122 12.09 -17.13 32.56
C GLY A 122 10.62 -16.71 32.64
N GLU A 123 9.92 -17.22 33.65
CA GLU A 123 8.52 -16.87 33.93
C GLU A 123 8.44 -15.48 34.57
N GLY A 124 7.60 -14.61 34.02
CA GLY A 124 7.41 -13.26 34.56
C GLY A 124 6.60 -12.37 33.63
N THR A 125 6.58 -11.09 33.98
CA THR A 125 5.89 -10.06 33.19
C THR A 125 6.93 -9.06 32.68
N PHE A 126 6.96 -8.82 31.39
CA PHE A 126 7.75 -7.76 30.77
C PHE A 126 6.84 -6.57 30.47
N ILE A 127 7.13 -5.42 31.08
CA ILE A 127 6.31 -4.21 30.93
C ILE A 127 7.17 -3.11 30.33
N PHE A 128 6.68 -2.52 29.24
CA PHE A 128 7.29 -1.34 28.65
C PHE A 128 6.22 -0.36 28.17
N SER A 129 6.59 0.91 28.02
CA SER A 129 5.73 1.94 27.47
C SER A 129 6.32 2.55 26.21
N TYR A 130 5.46 2.92 25.26
CA TYR A 130 5.78 3.63 24.03
C TYR A 130 4.55 4.43 23.58
N ASP A 131 4.74 5.65 23.08
CA ASP A 131 3.64 6.58 22.73
C ASP A 131 2.66 6.86 23.89
N ASN A 132 3.17 6.88 25.13
CA ASN A 132 2.38 6.95 26.38
C ASN A 132 1.41 5.77 26.61
N GLU A 133 1.46 4.73 25.79
CA GLU A 133 0.73 3.48 26.00
C GLU A 133 1.63 2.45 26.69
N GLN A 134 1.08 1.68 27.61
CA GLN A 134 1.78 0.62 28.31
C GLN A 134 1.44 -0.73 27.68
N MET A 135 2.47 -1.51 27.35
CA MET A 135 2.38 -2.87 26.88
C MET A 135 2.86 -3.83 27.96
N THR A 136 2.12 -4.94 28.12
CA THR A 136 2.41 -5.98 29.11
C THR A 136 2.52 -7.32 28.39
N VAL A 137 3.71 -7.91 28.41
CA VAL A 137 3.98 -9.22 27.81
C VAL A 137 4.20 -10.24 28.91
N GLN A 138 3.43 -11.31 28.91
CA GLN A 138 3.56 -12.40 29.88
C GLN A 138 4.46 -13.50 29.30
N THR A 139 5.43 -13.95 30.08
CA THR A 139 6.35 -15.03 29.70
C THR A 139 6.20 -16.23 30.64
N THR A 140 6.43 -17.42 30.10
CA THR A 140 6.48 -18.68 30.85
C THR A 140 7.92 -19.14 31.04
N ALA A 141 8.14 -20.16 31.88
CA ALA A 141 9.47 -20.72 32.11
C ALA A 141 10.19 -21.21 30.83
N ASP A 142 9.42 -21.63 29.83
CA ASP A 142 9.92 -22.15 28.55
C ASP A 142 10.04 -21.08 27.46
N THR A 143 9.68 -19.83 27.75
CA THR A 143 9.78 -18.73 26.76
C THR A 143 11.25 -18.41 26.49
N THR A 144 11.66 -18.49 25.23
CA THR A 144 13.00 -18.10 24.78
C THR A 144 13.10 -16.61 24.43
N LEU A 145 14.30 -16.11 24.15
CA LEU A 145 14.49 -14.74 23.67
C LEU A 145 13.81 -14.51 22.31
N GLU A 146 13.82 -15.52 21.45
CA GLU A 146 13.13 -15.53 20.14
C GLU A 146 11.62 -15.44 20.35
N ASP A 147 11.08 -16.29 21.22
CA ASP A 147 9.66 -16.26 21.55
C ASP A 147 9.23 -14.91 22.15
N LEU A 148 10.07 -14.29 22.99
CA LEU A 148 9.78 -12.97 23.54
C LEU A 148 9.71 -11.89 22.46
N ALA A 149 10.63 -11.91 21.48
CA ALA A 149 10.58 -10.97 20.35
C ALA A 149 9.32 -11.17 19.50
N ASP A 150 8.95 -12.43 19.26
CA ASP A 150 7.75 -12.79 18.51
C ASP A 150 6.47 -12.42 19.27
N LEU A 151 6.43 -12.61 20.60
CA LEU A 151 5.31 -12.18 21.45
C LEU A 151 5.11 -10.68 21.35
N ILE A 152 6.18 -9.87 21.38
CA ILE A 152 6.06 -8.41 21.23
C ILE A 152 5.57 -8.04 19.83
N ASN A 153 6.16 -8.60 18.77
CA ASN A 153 5.84 -8.22 17.39
C ASN A 153 4.43 -8.66 16.94
N ASN A 154 3.91 -9.77 17.48
CA ASN A 154 2.62 -10.33 17.11
C ASN A 154 1.49 -9.92 18.08
N ASP A 155 1.78 -9.13 19.11
CA ASP A 155 0.75 -8.64 20.02
C ASP A 155 -0.17 -7.63 19.32
N PRO A 156 -1.50 -7.82 19.33
CA PRO A 156 -2.44 -6.84 18.78
C PRO A 156 -2.43 -5.49 19.51
N GLU A 157 -1.98 -5.43 20.77
CA GLU A 157 -1.86 -4.22 21.57
C GLU A 157 -0.49 -3.54 21.43
N ASN A 158 0.34 -3.96 20.47
CA ASN A 158 1.64 -3.36 20.25
C ASN A 158 1.49 -1.90 19.72
N PRO A 159 1.97 -0.88 20.46
CA PRO A 159 1.82 0.53 20.10
C PRO A 159 2.74 0.99 18.95
N GLY A 160 3.45 0.06 18.29
CA GLY A 160 4.35 0.33 17.18
C GLY A 160 5.84 0.20 17.52
N VAL A 161 6.18 -0.73 18.41
CA VAL A 161 7.56 -1.13 18.73
C VAL A 161 7.90 -2.41 17.98
N THR A 162 9.04 -2.44 17.30
CA THR A 162 9.57 -3.65 16.68
C THR A 162 10.65 -4.26 17.56
N ALA A 163 10.45 -5.51 17.95
CA ALA A 163 11.45 -6.33 18.63
C ALA A 163 12.29 -7.11 17.61
N SER A 164 13.61 -7.16 17.84
CA SER A 164 14.54 -7.92 17.02
C SER A 164 15.68 -8.46 17.87
N ILE A 165 16.28 -9.56 17.43
CA ILE A 165 17.47 -10.10 18.09
C ILE A 165 18.69 -9.69 17.29
N LEU A 166 19.57 -8.93 17.94
CA LEU A 166 20.85 -8.55 17.41
C LEU A 166 21.92 -9.48 17.96
N LYS A 167 22.66 -10.13 17.05
CA LYS A 167 23.85 -10.88 17.40
C LYS A 167 25.05 -9.93 17.45
N TYR A 168 25.52 -9.61 18.65
CA TYR A 168 26.68 -8.76 18.89
C TYR A 168 27.37 -9.28 20.15
N ASP A 169 28.69 -9.47 20.08
CA ASP A 169 29.49 -9.84 21.25
C ASP A 169 30.05 -8.55 21.85
N ASP A 170 29.52 -8.14 22.99
CA ASP A 170 29.94 -6.94 23.71
C ASP A 170 31.15 -7.17 24.62
N GLY A 171 31.70 -8.39 24.63
CA GLY A 171 32.79 -8.79 25.52
C GLY A 171 32.38 -8.96 26.99
N ALA A 172 31.11 -8.71 27.34
CA ALA A 172 30.54 -8.93 28.67
C ALA A 172 29.87 -10.32 28.81
N GLY A 173 29.94 -11.15 27.77
CA GLY A 173 29.48 -12.54 27.77
C GLY A 173 28.07 -12.76 27.21
N GLY A 174 27.37 -11.68 26.82
CA GLY A 174 26.15 -11.72 26.02
C GLY A 174 26.48 -11.63 24.54
N VAL A 175 25.92 -12.53 23.72
CA VAL A 175 26.10 -12.55 22.26
C VAL A 175 24.80 -12.20 21.53
N TYR A 176 23.65 -12.43 22.18
CA TYR A 176 22.32 -12.22 21.62
C TYR A 176 21.57 -11.19 22.44
N HIS A 177 21.28 -10.05 21.85
CA HIS A 177 20.62 -8.92 22.49
C HIS A 177 19.22 -8.71 21.90
N LEU A 178 18.22 -8.59 22.77
CA LEU A 178 16.91 -8.09 22.37
C LEU A 178 17.02 -6.58 22.15
N VAL A 179 16.62 -6.13 20.96
CA VAL A 179 16.57 -4.73 20.56
C VAL A 179 15.12 -4.37 20.27
N LEU A 180 14.62 -3.39 21.01
CA LEU A 180 13.33 -2.77 20.77
C LEU A 180 13.55 -1.45 20.02
N SER A 181 12.88 -1.28 18.88
CA SER A 181 12.96 -0.07 18.06
C SER A 181 11.58 0.54 17.89
N GLY A 182 11.43 1.82 18.22
CA GLY A 182 10.19 2.56 17.96
C GLY A 182 10.00 2.81 16.46
N ARG A 183 8.76 2.75 15.97
CA ARG A 183 8.43 3.05 14.57
C ARG A 183 8.46 4.54 14.24
N ASN A 184 8.23 5.39 15.24
CA ASN A 184 8.11 6.83 15.10
C ASN A 184 9.28 7.52 15.81
N SER A 185 9.59 8.73 15.36
CA SER A 185 10.63 9.57 15.94
C SER A 185 10.03 10.74 16.71
N GLY A 186 10.71 11.18 17.77
CA GLY A 186 10.25 12.29 18.60
C GLY A 186 10.34 11.98 20.10
N SER A 187 10.17 13.01 20.93
CA SER A 187 10.22 12.88 22.39
C SER A 187 9.11 12.01 22.97
N ASP A 188 7.97 11.97 22.29
CA ASP A 188 6.77 11.29 22.77
C ASP A 188 6.86 9.77 22.51
N TYR A 189 7.70 9.39 21.54
CA TYR A 189 7.95 8.01 21.10
C TYR A 189 9.18 7.40 21.79
N GLN A 190 9.28 7.59 23.12
CA GLN A 190 10.35 6.99 23.92
C GLN A 190 9.94 5.63 24.46
N ILE A 191 10.88 4.68 24.40
CA ILE A 191 10.69 3.35 24.98
C ILE A 191 11.11 3.43 26.44
N SER A 192 10.20 3.10 27.36
CA SER A 192 10.53 2.98 28.78
C SER A 192 10.16 1.62 29.33
N VAL A 193 11.16 0.85 29.73
CA VAL A 193 10.97 -0.46 30.37
C VAL A 193 10.81 -0.28 31.87
N ASP A 194 9.75 -0.87 32.45
CA ASP A 194 9.54 -0.87 33.89
C ASP A 194 10.40 -1.96 34.56
N THR A 195 11.56 -1.54 35.05
CA THR A 195 12.54 -2.43 35.72
C THR A 195 12.11 -2.98 37.07
N ARG A 196 11.03 -2.50 37.67
CA ARG A 196 10.56 -3.00 38.97
C ARG A 196 9.68 -4.24 38.82
N ALA A 197 8.99 -4.35 37.70
CA ALA A 197 8.14 -5.48 37.35
C ALA A 197 8.79 -6.43 36.33
N SER A 198 9.78 -5.96 35.57
CA SER A 198 10.38 -6.71 34.46
C SER A 198 11.49 -7.67 34.88
N ILE A 199 11.46 -8.87 34.32
CA ILE A 199 12.47 -9.93 34.52
C ILE A 199 13.82 -9.63 33.84
N LEU A 200 13.88 -8.60 32.98
CA LEU A 200 15.06 -8.25 32.18
C LEU A 200 15.85 -7.08 32.80
N LEU A 201 17.14 -7.29 33.08
CA LEU A 201 18.05 -6.24 33.56
C LEU A 201 18.56 -5.38 32.39
N ILE A 202 18.60 -4.06 32.60
CA ILE A 202 19.07 -3.08 31.61
C ILE A 202 20.60 -3.06 31.61
N SER A 203 21.23 -3.13 30.43
CA SER A 203 22.66 -2.76 30.32
C SER A 203 22.86 -1.41 29.64
N HIS A 204 22.09 -1.01 28.61
CA HIS A 204 22.35 0.26 27.93
C HIS A 204 21.09 0.89 27.29
N ARG A 205 20.81 2.16 27.64
CA ARG A 205 19.95 3.04 26.82
C ARG A 205 20.88 3.83 25.90
N LEU A 206 20.77 3.63 24.59
CA LEU A 206 21.41 4.53 23.63
C LEU A 206 20.59 5.82 23.55
N ARG A 207 20.75 6.68 24.55
CA ARG A 207 20.28 8.06 24.46
C ARG A 207 21.16 8.73 23.39
N SER A 208 20.59 9.13 22.25
CA SER A 208 21.30 10.01 21.33
C SER A 208 21.40 11.40 21.96
N ALA A 209 22.39 11.55 22.85
CA ALA A 209 22.73 12.82 23.49
C ALA A 209 24.05 13.39 22.92
N ALA A 210 23.90 14.57 22.28
CA ALA A 210 24.86 15.69 22.18
C ALA A 210 25.95 15.65 21.05
N PRO A 211 26.47 16.82 20.61
CA PRO A 211 27.38 17.60 21.48
C PRO A 211 27.10 19.12 21.56
N ASN A 212 27.25 19.60 22.79
CA ASN A 212 28.13 20.70 23.20
C ASN A 212 28.20 21.95 22.30
N MET A 213 27.57 23.01 22.79
CA MET A 213 27.80 24.38 22.37
C MET A 213 29.24 24.80 22.68
N THR A 214 30.05 25.02 21.66
CA THR A 214 31.16 25.99 21.73
C THR A 214 31.50 26.45 20.32
N ALA A 215 31.13 27.68 19.98
CA ALA A 215 31.68 28.40 18.84
C ALA A 215 32.79 29.34 19.36
N PRO A 216 34.01 29.32 18.80
CA PRO A 216 35.01 30.36 19.05
C PRO A 216 34.69 31.64 18.23
N PRO A 217 35.27 32.81 18.60
CA PRO A 217 34.77 34.15 18.26
C PRO A 217 34.83 34.51 16.77
#